data_AF-A0A7X7QQT7-F1
#
_entry.id   AF-A0A7X7QQT7-F1
#
_cell.length_a   1.000
_cell.length_b   1.000
_cell.length_c   1.000
_cell.angle_alpha   90.00
_cell.angle_beta   90.00
_cell.angle_gamma   90.00
#
_symmetry.space_group_name_H-M   'P 1'
#
loop_
_entity.id
_entity.type
_entity.pdbx_description
1 polymer ?
#
loop_
_entity_poly.entity_id
_entity_poly.type
_entity_poly.pdbx_seq_one_letter_code
_entity_poly.pdbx_strand_id
1 'polypeptide(L)'
;MTAHKPPTRLSRSLTLTLLTGLTLAAGRPASAQTGIEPLDTLPPGLGGNDFLVDLSSVANAEGTLTFPAEYVKVRNIPFRIARPGQGGHLFLKPIGWSDWETDPSGYTAAYDRRPAKPDPARAMVEIPVDDYRAVYLLAHAEDDEALSNLMTLRIGVFAGPSQTTIEDVPITVPRSGVARVPAGATAVAVGDNPRLFVLQVPLNRNFMQLYPNRNAIDVDITKEVRLAIRRPDPNRYNLRPLGLPSGVRIYGMTFRRSGVRMTVTGRERDQVFVAPDVPAFDIALDRVTRGRLPAAGRNRRGVTPAPHGTLTSNDTHPARSTIETLG
;
A
#
# COMPACT_ATOMS: atom_id res chain seq x y z
N MET A 1 -7.18 9.46 -79.98
CA MET A 1 -5.73 9.68 -79.81
C MET A 1 -5.29 8.90 -78.57
N THR A 2 -5.08 7.60 -78.75
CA THR A 2 -3.78 6.92 -78.99
C THR A 2 -3.03 6.63 -77.71
N ALA A 3 -3.16 5.36 -77.33
CA ALA A 3 -2.49 4.65 -76.24
C ALA A 3 -0.98 4.50 -76.48
N HIS A 4 -0.21 4.39 -75.40
CA HIS A 4 1.14 3.80 -75.43
C HIS A 4 1.45 2.99 -74.15
N LYS A 5 1.22 1.67 -74.25
CA LYS A 5 2.11 0.58 -73.78
C LYS A 5 3.25 0.46 -74.83
N PRO A 6 4.43 -0.22 -74.67
CA PRO A 6 4.92 -1.25 -73.71
C PRO A 6 6.44 -1.00 -73.35
N PRO A 7 7.38 -1.95 -73.05
CA PRO A 7 7.29 -3.41 -72.92
C PRO A 7 7.99 -4.10 -71.72
N THR A 8 7.52 -5.32 -71.56
CA THR A 8 8.03 -6.50 -70.84
C THR A 8 9.47 -6.87 -71.22
N ARG A 9 10.28 -7.31 -70.23
CA ARG A 9 11.35 -8.29 -70.47
C ARG A 9 11.32 -9.41 -69.41
N LEU A 10 11.16 -10.62 -69.94
CA LEU A 10 11.47 -11.91 -69.33
C LEU A 10 12.99 -12.08 -69.18
N SER A 11 13.45 -12.80 -68.15
CA SER A 11 14.49 -13.84 -68.30
C SER A 11 14.95 -14.44 -66.97
N ARG A 12 14.66 -15.75 -66.84
CA ARG A 12 15.50 -16.84 -66.31
C ARG A 12 15.71 -17.00 -64.80
N SER A 13 15.00 -18.03 -64.33
CA SER A 13 15.38 -19.10 -63.40
C SER A 13 16.84 -19.21 -62.97
N LEU A 14 17.04 -19.36 -61.66
CA LEU A 14 18.00 -20.34 -61.13
C LEU A 14 17.45 -20.95 -59.84
N THR A 15 17.14 -22.23 -59.94
CA THR A 15 16.84 -23.15 -58.85
C THR A 15 18.12 -23.40 -58.05
N LEU A 16 18.09 -23.21 -56.73
CA LEU A 16 19.02 -23.89 -55.84
C LEU A 16 18.25 -24.44 -54.64
N THR A 17 18.03 -25.75 -54.70
CA THR A 17 17.57 -26.59 -53.60
C THR A 17 18.70 -26.71 -52.58
N LEU A 18 18.52 -26.18 -51.37
CA LEU A 18 19.21 -26.67 -50.19
C LEU A 18 18.16 -27.09 -49.17
N LEU A 19 17.91 -28.40 -49.15
CA LEU A 19 17.28 -29.10 -48.05
C LEU A 19 18.30 -29.13 -46.91
N THR A 20 18.09 -28.36 -45.85
CA THR A 20 18.76 -28.59 -44.56
C THR A 20 17.67 -28.66 -43.52
N GLY A 21 17.36 -29.89 -43.11
CA GLY A 21 16.47 -30.17 -42.00
C GLY A 21 17.10 -29.66 -40.72
N LEU A 22 16.66 -28.49 -40.28
CA LEU A 22 16.78 -28.07 -38.90
C LEU A 22 15.43 -28.35 -38.25
N THR A 23 15.34 -29.49 -37.57
CA THR A 23 14.25 -29.81 -36.65
C THR A 23 14.33 -28.78 -35.53
N LEU A 24 13.65 -27.64 -35.68
CA LEU A 24 13.33 -26.79 -34.53
C LEU A 24 12.47 -27.67 -33.62
N ALA A 25 13.07 -28.15 -32.53
CA ALA A 25 12.31 -28.50 -31.35
C ALA A 25 11.43 -27.29 -31.07
N ALA A 26 10.11 -27.45 -31.29
CA ALA A 26 9.11 -26.55 -30.78
C ALA A 26 9.28 -26.58 -29.25
N GLY A 27 10.16 -25.72 -28.75
CA GLY A 27 10.17 -25.38 -27.34
C GLY A 27 8.76 -24.97 -27.04
N ARG A 28 8.10 -25.73 -26.15
CA ARG A 28 6.86 -25.28 -25.52
C ARG A 28 7.03 -23.79 -25.24
N PRO A 29 6.12 -22.90 -25.67
CA PRO A 29 6.17 -21.54 -25.20
C PRO A 29 6.25 -21.66 -23.68
N ALA A 30 7.34 -21.16 -23.09
CA ALA A 30 7.44 -21.05 -21.66
C ALA A 30 6.18 -20.27 -21.28
N SER A 31 5.22 -20.94 -20.61
CA SER A 31 4.06 -20.26 -20.06
C SER A 31 4.62 -19.03 -19.36
N ALA A 32 4.26 -17.84 -19.84
CA ALA A 32 4.67 -16.61 -19.21
C ALA A 32 4.40 -16.81 -17.72
N GLN A 33 5.46 -16.84 -16.89
CA GLN A 33 5.29 -16.94 -15.46
C GLN A 33 4.38 -15.78 -15.09
N THR A 34 3.11 -16.07 -14.81
CA THR A 34 2.21 -15.13 -14.19
C THR A 34 2.97 -14.62 -12.99
N GLY A 35 3.18 -13.31 -12.89
CA GLY A 35 3.95 -12.72 -11.78
C GLY A 35 3.28 -12.91 -10.40
N ILE A 36 2.23 -13.72 -10.35
CA ILE A 36 1.36 -14.08 -9.25
C ILE A 36 1.49 -15.58 -9.03
N GLU A 37 2.07 -15.95 -7.91
CA GLU A 37 2.26 -17.34 -7.47
C GLU A 37 1.26 -17.64 -6.34
N PRO A 38 0.63 -18.82 -6.29
CA PRO A 38 -0.08 -19.27 -5.09
C PRO A 38 0.84 -19.25 -3.87
N LEU A 39 0.30 -18.89 -2.71
CA LEU A 39 1.01 -18.96 -1.44
C LEU A 39 0.47 -20.16 -0.66
N ASP A 40 1.02 -21.35 -0.93
CA ASP A 40 0.54 -22.64 -0.43
C ASP A 40 0.65 -22.81 1.09
N THR A 41 1.53 -22.04 1.72
CA THR A 41 1.65 -21.98 3.17
C THR A 41 1.53 -20.53 3.61
N LEU A 42 0.57 -20.26 4.50
CA LEU A 42 0.56 -19.00 5.22
C LEU A 42 1.94 -18.84 5.88
N PRO A 43 2.62 -17.70 5.72
CA PRO A 43 3.84 -17.43 6.48
C PRO A 43 3.53 -17.72 7.96
N PRO A 44 4.42 -18.43 8.69
CA PRO A 44 4.15 -18.82 10.06
C PRO A 44 3.72 -17.61 10.89
N GLY A 45 2.43 -17.60 11.25
CA GLY A 45 1.72 -16.48 11.84
C GLY A 45 1.38 -15.36 10.84
N LEU A 46 0.22 -14.74 11.07
CA LEU A 46 -0.05 -13.32 10.82
C LEU A 46 1.01 -12.35 11.45
N GLY A 47 2.12 -12.90 11.99
CA GLY A 47 3.21 -12.28 12.72
C GLY A 47 4.58 -12.40 12.06
N GLY A 48 4.66 -12.64 10.73
CA GLY A 48 5.89 -12.37 9.97
C GLY A 48 6.18 -10.86 9.85
N ASN A 49 7.10 -10.49 8.96
CA ASN A 49 7.35 -9.08 8.63
C ASN A 49 6.20 -8.43 7.85
N ASP A 50 5.21 -9.21 7.41
CA ASP A 50 4.08 -8.76 6.62
C ASP A 50 2.76 -9.07 7.35
N PHE A 51 1.84 -8.12 7.36
CA PHE A 51 0.47 -8.26 7.79
C PHE A 51 -0.44 -8.17 6.57
N LEU A 52 -1.08 -9.28 6.20
CA LEU A 52 -1.99 -9.33 5.07
C LEU A 52 -3.36 -8.84 5.52
N VAL A 53 -3.88 -7.82 4.85
CA VAL A 53 -5.17 -7.22 5.21
C VAL A 53 -6.30 -7.99 4.56
N ASP A 54 -7.33 -8.31 5.33
CA ASP A 54 -8.57 -8.86 4.82
C ASP A 54 -9.45 -7.76 4.24
N LEU A 55 -9.56 -7.73 2.91
CA LEU A 55 -10.43 -6.79 2.20
C LEU A 55 -11.81 -7.40 1.86
N SER A 56 -12.07 -8.67 2.19
CA SER A 56 -13.30 -9.36 1.78
C SER A 56 -14.58 -8.71 2.33
N SER A 57 -14.50 -8.12 3.52
CA SER A 57 -15.59 -7.40 4.21
C SER A 57 -15.93 -6.04 3.60
N VAL A 58 -14.99 -5.44 2.87
CA VAL A 58 -15.16 -4.13 2.21
C VAL A 58 -15.18 -4.24 0.68
N ALA A 59 -14.94 -5.42 0.12
CA ALA A 59 -15.04 -5.65 -1.32
C ALA A 59 -16.49 -5.49 -1.80
N ASN A 60 -16.68 -4.56 -2.74
CA ASN A 60 -17.99 -4.07 -3.17
C ASN A 60 -18.22 -4.23 -4.69
N ALA A 61 -17.27 -4.80 -5.42
CA ALA A 61 -17.39 -5.03 -6.86
C ALA A 61 -16.72 -6.36 -7.27
N GLU A 62 -17.19 -6.93 -8.38
CA GLU A 62 -16.61 -8.08 -9.05
C GLU A 62 -15.92 -7.66 -10.35
N GLY A 63 -15.02 -8.49 -10.87
CA GLY A 63 -14.21 -8.16 -12.04
C GLY A 63 -13.79 -9.38 -12.83
N THR A 64 -13.11 -9.14 -13.96
CA THR A 64 -12.67 -10.20 -14.88
C THR A 64 -11.36 -10.86 -14.47
N LEU A 65 -10.60 -10.24 -13.55
CA LEU A 65 -9.33 -10.79 -13.06
C LEU A 65 -9.58 -11.98 -12.14
N THR A 66 -8.98 -13.12 -12.44
CA THR A 66 -8.97 -14.28 -11.56
C THR A 66 -7.60 -14.47 -10.91
N PHE A 67 -7.60 -14.95 -9.68
CA PHE A 67 -6.37 -15.24 -8.94
C PHE A 67 -6.29 -16.73 -8.66
N PRO A 68 -5.07 -17.32 -8.68
CA PRO A 68 -4.92 -18.76 -8.57
C PRO A 68 -5.22 -19.30 -7.16
N ALA A 69 -5.23 -18.43 -6.15
CA ALA A 69 -5.55 -18.76 -4.76
C ALA A 69 -6.02 -17.52 -3.98
N GLU A 70 -6.60 -17.71 -2.79
CA GLU A 70 -6.91 -16.62 -1.84
C GLU A 70 -5.63 -15.92 -1.37
N TYR A 71 -4.58 -16.69 -1.10
CA TYR A 71 -3.28 -16.17 -0.73
C TYR A 71 -2.35 -16.29 -1.92
N VAL A 72 -1.78 -15.16 -2.33
CA VAL A 72 -0.86 -15.11 -3.46
C VAL A 72 0.40 -14.37 -3.07
N LYS A 73 1.45 -14.61 -3.83
CA LYS A 73 2.72 -13.91 -3.74
C LYS A 73 3.00 -13.24 -5.08
N VAL A 74 3.26 -11.94 -5.03
CA VAL A 74 3.57 -11.14 -6.21
C VAL A 74 4.89 -10.43 -5.93
N ARG A 75 5.94 -10.76 -6.69
CA ARG A 75 7.30 -10.18 -6.50
C ARG A 75 7.81 -10.28 -5.05
N ASN A 76 7.64 -11.44 -4.40
CA ASN A 76 7.99 -11.64 -2.99
C ASN A 76 7.18 -10.82 -1.96
N ILE A 77 6.06 -10.24 -2.38
CA ILE A 77 5.10 -9.61 -1.48
C ILE A 77 3.88 -10.53 -1.36
N PRO A 78 3.54 -11.00 -0.14
CA PRO A 78 2.35 -11.81 0.06
C PRO A 78 1.12 -10.91 0.07
N PHE A 79 0.01 -11.37 -0.50
CA PHE A 79 -1.29 -10.69 -0.49
C PHE A 79 -2.40 -11.70 -0.14
N ARG A 80 -3.41 -11.22 0.57
CA ARG A 80 -4.71 -11.89 0.67
C ARG A 80 -5.66 -11.22 -0.32
N ILE A 81 -6.20 -12.01 -1.24
CA ILE A 81 -7.11 -11.57 -2.28
C ILE A 81 -8.54 -11.63 -1.76
N ALA A 82 -9.29 -10.54 -1.92
CA ALA A 82 -10.62 -10.41 -1.32
C ALA A 82 -11.60 -11.52 -1.74
N ARG A 83 -11.73 -11.81 -3.06
CA ARG A 83 -12.49 -12.95 -3.60
C ARG A 83 -11.84 -13.48 -4.90
N PRO A 84 -10.95 -14.48 -4.82
CA PRO A 84 -10.06 -14.85 -5.93
C PRO A 84 -10.77 -15.38 -7.18
N GLY A 85 -11.89 -16.11 -7.01
CA GLY A 85 -12.63 -16.73 -8.12
C GLY A 85 -13.58 -15.80 -8.88
N GLN A 86 -13.94 -14.64 -8.30
CA GLN A 86 -14.90 -13.68 -8.87
C GLN A 86 -14.24 -12.35 -9.24
N GLY A 87 -12.91 -12.26 -9.09
CA GLY A 87 -12.20 -10.99 -9.20
C GLY A 87 -12.72 -9.92 -8.24
N GLY A 88 -13.18 -10.34 -7.06
CA GLY A 88 -13.74 -9.42 -6.08
C GLY A 88 -12.67 -8.44 -5.60
N HIS A 89 -13.02 -7.18 -5.59
CA HIS A 89 -12.13 -6.09 -5.22
C HIS A 89 -12.90 -4.99 -4.49
N LEU A 90 -12.15 -4.14 -3.80
CA LEU A 90 -12.66 -2.86 -3.33
C LEU A 90 -12.57 -1.86 -4.49
N PHE A 91 -13.71 -1.38 -4.96
CA PHE A 91 -13.83 -0.29 -5.91
C PHE A 91 -14.15 1.01 -5.18
N LEU A 92 -13.36 2.06 -5.42
CA LEU A 92 -13.47 3.32 -4.66
C LEU A 92 -14.51 4.30 -5.21
N LYS A 93 -15.13 4.04 -6.36
CA LYS A 93 -16.15 4.91 -6.96
C LYS A 93 -17.34 5.24 -6.03
N PRO A 94 -17.94 4.29 -5.29
CA PRO A 94 -19.04 4.59 -4.37
C PRO A 94 -18.59 5.18 -3.02
N ILE A 95 -17.28 5.21 -2.73
CA ILE A 95 -16.76 5.66 -1.44
C ILE A 95 -16.82 7.19 -1.37
N GLY A 96 -17.29 7.74 -0.24
CA GLY A 96 -17.52 9.17 -0.09
C GLY A 96 -18.03 9.57 1.29
N TRP A 97 -18.46 10.82 1.42
CA TRP A 97 -18.99 11.36 2.68
C TRP A 97 -20.42 11.87 2.50
N SER A 98 -21.40 10.98 2.39
CA SER A 98 -22.80 11.35 2.12
C SER A 98 -23.41 12.40 3.06
N ASP A 99 -22.92 12.54 4.30
CA ASP A 99 -23.44 13.57 5.22
C ASP A 99 -23.29 15.01 4.68
N TRP A 100 -22.39 15.26 3.72
CA TRP A 100 -22.24 16.60 3.12
C TRP A 100 -23.51 17.07 2.39
N GLU A 101 -24.36 16.13 1.95
CA GLU A 101 -25.59 16.41 1.21
C GLU A 101 -26.75 16.85 2.13
N THR A 102 -26.64 16.60 3.44
CA THR A 102 -27.69 16.97 4.41
C THR A 102 -27.43 18.35 5.01
N ASP A 103 -28.39 19.28 4.91
CA ASP A 103 -28.33 20.63 5.49
C ASP A 103 -29.56 20.88 6.41
N PRO A 104 -29.38 21.22 7.71
CA PRO A 104 -28.12 21.31 8.43
C PRO A 104 -27.57 19.95 8.80
N SER A 105 -26.28 19.77 8.58
CA SER A 105 -25.57 18.60 9.10
C SER A 105 -25.45 18.69 10.64
N GLY A 106 -25.43 17.54 11.34
CA GLY A 106 -25.37 17.50 12.81
C GLY A 106 -24.13 18.17 13.43
N TYR A 107 -24.02 18.33 14.75
CA TYR A 107 -22.85 18.99 15.35
C TYR A 107 -21.56 18.16 15.23
N THR A 108 -21.67 16.83 15.42
CA THR A 108 -20.60 15.84 15.20
C THR A 108 -20.82 15.15 13.85
N ALA A 109 -19.75 14.89 13.10
CA ALA A 109 -19.89 14.15 11.85
C ALA A 109 -19.84 12.66 12.18
N ALA A 110 -20.80 11.88 11.67
CA ALA A 110 -20.80 10.44 11.85
C ALA A 110 -19.51 9.82 11.28
N TYR A 111 -18.95 10.46 10.24
CA TYR A 111 -17.70 10.07 9.60
C TYR A 111 -16.49 9.95 10.55
N ASP A 112 -16.39 10.80 11.58
CA ASP A 112 -15.25 10.76 12.52
C ASP A 112 -15.29 9.53 13.44
N ARG A 113 -16.36 8.75 13.37
CA ARG A 113 -16.51 7.47 14.07
C ARG A 113 -16.47 6.33 13.07
N ARG A 114 -15.94 5.19 13.51
CA ARG A 114 -16.16 3.92 12.82
C ARG A 114 -17.67 3.64 12.66
N PRO A 115 -18.16 3.29 11.46
CA PRO A 115 -19.56 2.91 11.27
C PRO A 115 -19.95 1.74 12.17
N ALA A 116 -21.09 1.86 12.86
CA ALA A 116 -21.63 0.78 13.70
C ALA A 116 -22.26 -0.36 12.87
N LYS A 117 -22.56 -0.09 11.61
CA LYS A 117 -23.09 -1.03 10.61
C LYS A 117 -22.26 -0.88 9.33
N PRO A 118 -22.20 -1.91 8.47
CA PRO A 118 -21.59 -1.78 7.16
C PRO A 118 -22.14 -0.56 6.42
N ASP A 119 -21.26 0.31 5.95
CA ASP A 119 -21.60 1.52 5.22
C ASP A 119 -20.96 1.42 3.83
N PRO A 120 -21.74 1.37 2.74
CA PRO A 120 -21.21 1.24 1.38
C PRO A 120 -20.37 2.44 0.93
N ALA A 121 -20.48 3.58 1.61
CA ALA A 121 -19.67 4.77 1.36
C ALA A 121 -18.35 4.79 2.16
N ARG A 122 -18.08 3.78 3.00
CA ARG A 122 -16.90 3.67 3.87
C ARG A 122 -16.23 2.30 3.71
N ALA A 123 -14.95 2.28 3.38
CA ALA A 123 -14.15 1.06 3.39
C ALA A 123 -13.15 1.10 4.54
N MET A 124 -13.56 0.64 5.72
CA MET A 124 -12.70 0.57 6.91
C MET A 124 -12.28 -0.85 7.23
N VAL A 125 -10.99 -1.00 7.52
CA VAL A 125 -10.38 -2.24 8.02
C VAL A 125 -9.54 -1.95 9.25
N GLU A 126 -9.19 -2.98 10.02
CA GLU A 126 -8.31 -2.86 11.17
C GLU A 126 -6.97 -3.53 10.89
N ILE A 127 -5.91 -2.92 11.40
CA ILE A 127 -4.58 -3.52 11.44
C ILE A 127 -4.06 -3.48 12.87
N PRO A 128 -3.23 -4.45 13.30
CA PRO A 128 -2.58 -4.40 14.60
C PRO A 128 -1.75 -3.13 14.75
N VAL A 129 -1.68 -2.58 15.96
CA VAL A 129 -0.71 -1.51 16.27
C VAL A 129 0.69 -2.10 16.22
N ASP A 130 1.47 -1.68 15.22
CA ASP A 130 2.87 -2.05 15.06
C ASP A 130 3.58 -0.97 14.25
N ASP A 131 4.91 -0.99 14.26
CA ASP A 131 5.70 -0.07 13.43
C ASP A 131 5.79 -0.63 12.01
N TYR A 132 5.13 0.05 11.08
CA TYR A 132 5.11 -0.29 9.66
C TYR A 132 6.03 0.64 8.88
N ARG A 133 6.79 0.07 7.93
CA ARG A 133 7.67 0.83 7.03
C ARG A 133 7.04 1.10 5.67
N ALA A 134 6.06 0.28 5.27
CA ALA A 134 5.38 0.44 3.99
C ALA A 134 4.02 -0.27 3.97
N VAL A 135 3.12 0.21 3.12
CA VAL A 135 1.95 -0.52 2.62
C VAL A 135 2.24 -0.96 1.19
N TYR A 136 1.92 -2.20 0.87
CA TYR A 136 1.90 -2.71 -0.48
C TYR A 136 0.46 -2.84 -0.93
N LEU A 137 0.15 -2.32 -2.12
CA LEU A 137 -1.16 -2.42 -2.74
C LEU A 137 -1.06 -3.23 -4.02
N LEU A 138 -1.98 -4.17 -4.20
CA LEU A 138 -2.21 -4.85 -5.45
C LEU A 138 -3.45 -4.23 -6.09
N ALA A 139 -3.24 -3.28 -6.99
CA ALA A 139 -4.30 -2.39 -7.46
C ALA A 139 -4.05 -1.87 -8.89
N HIS A 140 -5.08 -1.31 -9.50
CA HIS A 140 -4.99 -0.47 -10.69
C HIS A 140 -6.10 0.59 -10.67
N ALA A 141 -5.96 1.61 -11.52
CA ALA A 141 -7.03 2.53 -11.82
C ALA A 141 -7.58 2.30 -13.24
N GLU A 142 -8.87 2.52 -13.42
CA GLU A 142 -9.52 2.53 -14.73
C GLU A 142 -8.91 3.61 -15.65
N ASP A 143 -8.95 3.38 -16.97
CA ASP A 143 -8.47 4.34 -17.97
C ASP A 143 -9.50 5.44 -18.32
N ASP A 144 -10.56 5.56 -17.52
CA ASP A 144 -11.56 6.62 -17.66
C ASP A 144 -11.04 7.94 -17.05
N GLU A 145 -10.85 8.97 -17.89
CA GLU A 145 -10.41 10.30 -17.48
C GLU A 145 -11.42 11.02 -16.57
N ALA A 146 -12.71 10.65 -16.62
CA ALA A 146 -13.72 11.19 -15.72
C ALA A 146 -13.56 10.67 -14.28
N LEU A 147 -12.77 9.60 -14.08
CA LEU A 147 -12.48 9.02 -12.78
C LEU A 147 -11.08 9.42 -12.31
N SER A 148 -10.98 9.79 -11.03
CA SER A 148 -9.68 10.04 -10.40
C SER A 148 -8.92 8.74 -10.16
N ASN A 149 -7.61 8.77 -10.32
CA ASN A 149 -6.71 7.69 -9.93
C ASN A 149 -6.02 7.97 -8.58
N LEU A 150 -6.47 8.99 -7.85
CA LEU A 150 -6.01 9.30 -6.50
C LEU A 150 -6.88 8.56 -5.46
N MET A 151 -6.20 8.02 -4.46
CA MET A 151 -6.82 7.48 -3.25
C MET A 151 -6.06 7.97 -2.02
N THR A 152 -6.65 7.80 -0.85
CA THR A 152 -6.06 8.14 0.44
C THR A 152 -6.21 6.95 1.38
N LEU A 153 -5.13 6.56 2.05
CA LEU A 153 -5.22 5.72 3.25
C LEU A 153 -5.21 6.65 4.47
N ARG A 154 -6.28 6.60 5.25
CA ARG A 154 -6.38 7.38 6.49
C ARG A 154 -6.17 6.43 7.66
N ILE A 155 -5.01 6.51 8.30
CA ILE A 155 -4.54 5.51 9.26
C ILE A 155 -4.53 6.12 10.66
N GLY A 156 -5.21 5.49 11.62
CA GLY A 156 -5.20 5.96 13.00
C GLY A 156 -6.42 5.53 13.79
N VAL A 157 -7.01 6.46 14.53
CA VAL A 157 -8.11 6.18 15.46
C VAL A 157 -9.31 7.06 15.12
N PHE A 158 -10.42 6.44 14.71
CA PHE A 158 -11.69 7.12 14.43
C PHE A 158 -12.62 7.06 15.65
N ALA A 159 -12.35 7.90 16.65
CA ALA A 159 -13.01 7.83 17.95
C ALA A 159 -14.25 8.72 18.11
N GLY A 160 -14.76 9.33 17.03
CA GLY A 160 -15.97 10.16 17.04
C GLY A 160 -15.82 11.39 17.94
N PRO A 161 -16.52 11.49 19.09
CA PRO A 161 -16.43 12.64 20.00
C PRO A 161 -15.09 12.72 20.75
N SER A 162 -14.34 11.63 20.84
CA SER A 162 -12.98 11.65 21.39
C SER A 162 -11.97 12.10 20.34
N GLN A 163 -10.75 12.42 20.76
CA GLN A 163 -9.69 12.85 19.84
C GLN A 163 -9.49 11.83 18.72
N THR A 164 -9.70 12.30 17.49
CA THR A 164 -9.43 11.56 16.26
C THR A 164 -8.02 11.92 15.83
N THR A 165 -7.12 10.95 15.86
CA THR A 165 -5.73 11.11 15.41
C THR A 165 -5.57 10.24 14.18
N ILE A 166 -5.36 10.87 13.04
CA ILE A 166 -5.31 10.20 11.73
C ILE A 166 -4.12 10.77 10.96
N GLU A 167 -3.43 9.89 10.26
CA GLU A 167 -2.48 10.25 9.22
C GLU A 167 -3.08 9.93 7.85
N ASP A 168 -3.14 10.94 6.99
CA ASP A 168 -3.66 10.82 5.63
C ASP A 168 -2.47 10.59 4.67
N VAL A 169 -2.46 9.44 3.99
CA VAL A 169 -1.42 9.04 3.04
C VAL A 169 -2.01 9.05 1.63
N PRO A 170 -1.76 10.11 0.83
CA PRO A 170 -2.26 10.19 -0.54
C PRO A 170 -1.45 9.27 -1.47
N ILE A 171 -2.14 8.57 -2.36
CA ILE A 171 -1.55 7.58 -3.26
C ILE A 171 -2.11 7.78 -4.66
N THR A 172 -1.21 7.89 -5.64
CA THR A 172 -1.57 7.87 -7.06
C THR A 172 -1.46 6.45 -7.57
N VAL A 173 -2.59 5.87 -8.01
CA VAL A 173 -2.62 4.53 -8.57
C VAL A 173 -2.43 4.60 -10.09
N PRO A 174 -1.49 3.82 -10.67
CA PRO A 174 -1.31 3.82 -12.11
C PRO A 174 -2.58 3.32 -12.82
N ARG A 175 -2.93 3.98 -13.92
CA ARG A 175 -4.01 3.52 -14.79
C ARG A 175 -3.57 2.31 -15.61
N SER A 176 -4.52 1.43 -15.95
CA SER A 176 -4.26 0.17 -16.64
C SER A 176 -3.52 0.34 -17.98
N GLY A 177 -3.84 1.40 -18.72
CA GLY A 177 -3.30 1.74 -20.04
C GLY A 177 -2.05 2.62 -20.01
N VAL A 178 -1.48 2.90 -18.83
CA VAL A 178 -0.31 3.77 -18.73
C VAL A 178 0.87 3.20 -19.54
N ALA A 179 1.45 4.01 -20.42
CA ALA A 179 2.55 3.58 -21.29
C ALA A 179 3.80 3.20 -20.48
N ARG A 180 4.13 4.00 -19.47
CA ARG A 180 5.30 3.83 -18.59
C ARG A 180 4.85 3.67 -17.14
N VAL A 181 5.34 2.60 -16.49
CA VAL A 181 5.08 2.35 -15.07
C VAL A 181 5.76 3.45 -14.24
N PRO A 182 5.04 4.16 -13.35
CA PRO A 182 5.64 5.20 -12.52
C PRO A 182 6.56 4.62 -11.45
N ALA A 183 7.43 5.47 -10.90
CA ALA A 183 8.32 5.08 -9.81
C ALA A 183 7.52 4.61 -8.59
N GLY A 184 8.00 3.55 -7.92
CA GLY A 184 7.30 2.95 -6.77
C GLY A 184 6.17 1.98 -7.13
N ALA A 185 5.87 1.79 -8.43
CA ALA A 185 4.96 0.77 -8.93
C ALA A 185 5.71 -0.27 -9.76
N THR A 186 5.23 -1.51 -9.73
CA THR A 186 5.71 -2.60 -10.58
C THR A 186 4.53 -3.22 -11.30
N ALA A 187 4.58 -3.28 -12.64
CA ALA A 187 3.55 -3.95 -13.41
C ALA A 187 3.61 -5.48 -13.22
N VAL A 188 2.43 -6.08 -13.18
CA VAL A 188 2.19 -7.51 -13.01
C VAL A 188 1.34 -7.95 -14.20
N ALA A 189 1.85 -8.93 -14.95
CA ALA A 189 1.11 -9.52 -16.04
C ALA A 189 0.02 -10.46 -15.49
N VAL A 190 -1.22 -10.25 -15.93
CA VAL A 190 -2.38 -11.10 -15.61
C VAL A 190 -3.17 -11.34 -16.89
N GLY A 191 -3.06 -12.55 -17.47
CA GLY A 191 -3.69 -12.89 -18.74
C GLY A 191 -3.33 -11.93 -19.89
N ASP A 192 -4.32 -11.61 -20.73
CA ASP A 192 -4.14 -10.86 -21.97
C ASP A 192 -4.38 -9.32 -21.85
N ASN A 193 -4.89 -8.83 -20.70
CA ASN A 193 -5.01 -7.40 -20.24
C ASN A 193 -6.02 -7.36 -19.06
N PRO A 194 -5.92 -6.50 -18.01
CA PRO A 194 -5.21 -5.22 -17.85
C PRO A 194 -4.00 -5.29 -16.90
N ARG A 195 -3.11 -4.29 -16.97
CA ARG A 195 -1.93 -4.18 -16.10
C ARG A 195 -2.36 -3.98 -14.65
N LEU A 196 -2.13 -4.99 -13.82
CA LEU A 196 -2.19 -4.89 -12.38
C LEU A 196 -0.86 -4.33 -11.87
N PHE A 197 -0.88 -3.53 -10.80
CA PHE A 197 0.33 -2.96 -10.23
C PHE A 197 0.50 -3.39 -8.78
N VAL A 198 1.75 -3.70 -8.41
CA VAL A 198 2.19 -3.69 -7.02
C VAL A 198 2.76 -2.31 -6.74
N LEU A 199 2.11 -1.55 -5.86
CA LEU A 199 2.59 -0.25 -5.40
C LEU A 199 3.22 -0.41 -4.03
N GLN A 200 4.38 0.22 -3.82
CA GLN A 200 4.97 0.38 -2.51
C GLN A 200 4.75 1.82 -2.04
N VAL A 201 4.02 1.97 -0.93
CA VAL A 201 3.74 3.25 -0.28
C VAL A 201 4.54 3.30 1.01
N PRO A 202 5.58 4.15 1.11
CA PRO A 202 6.36 4.26 2.34
C PRO A 202 5.51 4.83 3.48
N LEU A 203 5.73 4.33 4.69
CA LEU A 203 5.11 4.86 5.91
C LEU A 203 6.22 5.39 6.82
N ASN A 204 6.07 6.63 7.29
CA ASN A 204 7.08 7.33 8.08
C ASN A 204 6.54 7.68 9.47
N ARG A 205 5.85 6.72 10.10
CA ARG A 205 5.19 6.93 11.39
C ARG A 205 5.47 5.79 12.37
N ASN A 206 5.63 6.18 13.63
CA ASN A 206 5.74 5.27 14.76
C ASN A 206 4.37 5.07 15.41
N PHE A 207 3.58 4.13 14.89
CA PHE A 207 2.24 3.90 15.39
C PHE A 207 2.25 3.30 16.80
N MET A 208 3.29 2.55 17.18
CA MET A 208 3.37 1.97 18.52
C MET A 208 3.54 3.01 19.62
N GLN A 209 4.37 4.04 19.39
CA GLN A 209 4.50 5.16 20.33
C GLN A 209 3.25 6.05 20.34
N LEU A 210 2.59 6.22 19.20
CA LEU A 210 1.37 7.03 19.13
C LEU A 210 0.19 6.36 19.83
N TYR A 211 0.12 5.04 19.81
CA TYR A 211 -1.02 4.27 20.30
C TYR A 211 -0.59 3.14 21.26
N PRO A 212 0.14 3.42 22.34
CA PRO A 212 0.78 2.40 23.19
C PRO A 212 -0.24 1.51 23.93
N ASN A 213 -1.46 2.02 24.13
CA ASN A 213 -2.53 1.33 24.86
C ASN A 213 -3.58 0.71 23.91
N ARG A 214 -3.25 0.53 22.63
CA ARG A 214 -4.15 -0.04 21.63
C ARG A 214 -3.55 -1.28 21.01
N ASN A 215 -4.42 -2.25 20.72
CA ASN A 215 -4.04 -3.46 20.01
C ASN A 215 -4.20 -3.33 18.48
N ALA A 216 -5.08 -2.42 18.04
CA ALA A 216 -5.35 -2.16 16.63
C ALA A 216 -5.60 -0.68 16.36
N ILE A 217 -5.39 -0.30 15.10
CA ILE A 217 -5.75 0.99 14.51
C ILE A 217 -6.62 0.76 13.27
N ASP A 218 -7.43 1.76 12.98
CA ASP A 218 -8.28 1.81 11.81
C ASP A 218 -7.49 2.24 10.57
N VAL A 219 -7.86 1.68 9.43
CA VAL A 219 -7.46 2.13 8.10
C VAL A 219 -8.73 2.40 7.30
N ASP A 220 -9.03 3.67 7.07
CA ASP A 220 -10.11 4.10 6.18
C ASP A 220 -9.54 4.31 4.77
N ILE A 221 -9.93 3.42 3.86
CA ILE A 221 -9.50 3.36 2.47
C ILE A 221 -10.48 4.19 1.67
N THR A 222 -10.04 5.34 1.15
CA THR A 222 -10.97 6.29 0.55
C THR A 222 -10.43 6.96 -0.69
N LYS A 223 -11.29 7.67 -1.41
CA LYS A 223 -10.88 8.51 -2.54
C LYS A 223 -10.05 9.71 -2.04
N GLU A 224 -9.65 10.59 -2.95
CA GLU A 224 -8.98 11.83 -2.57
C GLU A 224 -9.77 12.58 -1.49
N VAL A 225 -9.10 12.91 -0.38
CA VAL A 225 -9.66 13.76 0.66
C VAL A 225 -9.41 15.22 0.34
N ARG A 226 -10.38 16.08 0.62
CA ARG A 226 -10.29 17.53 0.47
C ARG A 226 -10.80 18.21 1.73
N LEU A 227 -10.41 19.47 1.89
CA LEU A 227 -10.92 20.30 2.97
C LEU A 227 -12.43 20.50 2.78
N ALA A 228 -13.20 20.03 3.74
CA ALA A 228 -14.62 20.31 3.83
C ALA A 228 -14.87 21.43 4.83
N ILE A 229 -15.65 22.41 4.44
CA ILE A 229 -16.18 23.43 5.35
C ILE A 229 -17.62 23.04 5.66
N ARG A 230 -17.92 22.84 6.94
CA ARG A 230 -19.27 22.45 7.38
C ARG A 230 -20.14 23.69 7.57
N ARG A 231 -21.36 23.68 7.07
CA ARG A 231 -22.37 24.72 7.38
C ARG A 231 -23.24 24.29 8.57
N PRO A 232 -23.70 25.22 9.43
CA PRO A 232 -23.54 26.67 9.34
C PRO A 232 -22.28 27.24 10.01
N ASP A 233 -21.46 26.44 10.70
CA ASP A 233 -20.26 26.90 11.43
C ASP A 233 -18.99 26.84 10.54
N PRO A 234 -18.59 27.94 9.90
CA PRO A 234 -17.44 27.95 8.97
C PRO A 234 -16.11 27.68 9.67
N ASN A 235 -16.05 27.72 11.00
CA ASN A 235 -14.83 27.43 11.76
C ASN A 235 -14.59 25.91 11.90
N ARG A 236 -15.49 25.06 11.42
CA ARG A 236 -15.30 23.61 11.38
C ARG A 236 -14.87 23.17 10.00
N TYR A 237 -13.57 22.95 9.88
CA TYR A 237 -12.96 22.33 8.73
C TYR A 237 -12.36 20.96 9.08
N ASN A 238 -12.53 19.99 8.19
CA ASN A 238 -11.90 18.67 8.32
C ASN A 238 -11.64 18.07 6.94
N LEU A 239 -10.70 17.14 6.83
CA LEU A 239 -10.44 16.41 5.59
C LEU A 239 -11.49 15.31 5.41
N ARG A 240 -12.14 15.33 4.25
CA ARG A 240 -13.27 14.45 3.90
C ARG A 240 -13.11 13.92 2.48
N PRO A 241 -13.60 12.72 2.17
CA PRO A 241 -13.54 12.16 0.82
C PRO A 241 -14.52 12.85 -0.12
N LEU A 242 -14.12 14.04 -0.56
CA LEU A 242 -14.85 14.93 -1.47
C LEU A 242 -14.19 15.04 -2.85
N GLY A 243 -13.13 14.27 -3.09
CA GLY A 243 -12.52 14.16 -4.41
C GLY A 243 -13.50 13.64 -5.47
N LEU A 244 -13.07 13.74 -6.74
CA LEU A 244 -13.80 13.17 -7.87
C LEU A 244 -14.02 11.65 -7.64
N PRO A 245 -15.07 11.05 -8.23
CA PRO A 245 -15.26 9.61 -8.18
C PRO A 245 -13.98 8.86 -8.57
N SER A 246 -13.57 7.87 -7.79
CA SER A 246 -12.28 7.20 -7.97
C SER A 246 -12.43 5.94 -8.81
N GLY A 247 -11.58 5.79 -9.84
CA GLY A 247 -11.50 4.61 -10.70
C GLY A 247 -10.60 3.51 -10.13
N VAL A 248 -10.16 3.66 -8.87
CA VAL A 248 -9.21 2.74 -8.23
C VAL A 248 -9.90 1.46 -7.79
N ARG A 249 -9.28 0.32 -8.16
CA ARG A 249 -9.68 -1.03 -7.80
C ARG A 249 -8.54 -1.72 -7.04
N ILE A 250 -8.83 -2.22 -5.84
CA ILE A 250 -7.84 -2.83 -4.93
C ILE A 250 -8.20 -4.29 -4.69
N TYR A 251 -7.27 -5.18 -5.04
CA TYR A 251 -7.45 -6.64 -4.94
C TYR A 251 -6.82 -7.22 -3.67
N GLY A 252 -5.75 -6.59 -3.19
CA GLY A 252 -5.04 -6.99 -1.98
C GLY A 252 -4.24 -5.84 -1.37
N MET A 253 -4.04 -5.89 -0.06
CA MET A 253 -3.26 -4.91 0.69
C MET A 253 -2.43 -5.62 1.76
N THR A 254 -1.17 -5.22 1.90
CA THR A 254 -0.23 -5.81 2.85
C THR A 254 0.59 -4.74 3.55
N PHE A 255 0.54 -4.72 4.88
CA PHE A 255 1.37 -3.83 5.69
C PHE A 255 2.68 -4.51 6.04
N ARG A 256 3.80 -3.90 5.66
CA ARG A 256 5.12 -4.42 5.97
C ARG A 256 5.66 -3.74 7.21
N ARG A 257 5.90 -4.54 8.23
CA ARG A 257 6.48 -4.13 9.50
C ARG A 257 7.94 -3.74 9.34
N SER A 258 8.38 -2.80 10.16
CA SER A 258 9.79 -2.47 10.34
C SER A 258 10.50 -3.61 11.08
N GLY A 259 11.73 -3.90 10.67
CA GLY A 259 12.62 -4.81 11.40
C GLY A 259 13.34 -4.13 12.58
N VAL A 260 13.22 -2.81 12.68
CA VAL A 260 13.77 -1.98 13.76
C VAL A 260 12.64 -1.16 14.36
N ARG A 261 12.50 -1.22 15.67
CA ARG A 261 11.64 -0.35 16.46
C ARG A 261 12.48 0.80 16.99
N MET A 262 11.97 2.01 16.86
CA MET A 262 12.58 3.20 17.44
C MET A 262 11.71 3.69 18.60
N THR A 263 12.31 4.03 19.73
CA THR A 263 11.65 4.72 20.84
C THR A 263 12.32 6.08 21.00
N VAL A 264 11.55 7.17 20.95
CA VAL A 264 12.05 8.53 21.14
C VAL A 264 11.41 9.10 22.38
N THR A 265 12.24 9.49 23.35
CA THR A 265 11.79 10.03 24.63
C THR A 265 12.42 11.39 24.83
N GLY A 266 11.62 12.42 25.09
CA GLY A 266 12.14 13.73 25.50
C GLY A 266 12.74 13.63 26.90
N ARG A 267 13.88 14.30 27.13
CA ARG A 267 14.49 14.37 28.47
C ARG A 267 13.69 15.24 29.44
N GLU A 268 12.99 16.22 28.90
CA GLU A 268 12.13 17.10 29.65
C GLU A 268 10.72 16.52 29.82
N ARG A 269 10.12 16.84 30.96
CA ARG A 269 8.76 16.42 31.29
C ARG A 269 7.78 16.97 30.25
N ASP A 270 6.85 16.12 29.81
CA ASP A 270 5.81 16.44 28.82
C ASP A 270 6.36 16.92 27.45
N GLN A 271 7.67 16.75 27.20
CA GLN A 271 8.35 17.21 25.98
C GLN A 271 8.18 18.72 25.72
N VAL A 272 8.00 19.50 26.79
CA VAL A 272 7.87 20.96 26.73
C VAL A 272 9.24 21.57 26.93
N PHE A 273 9.67 22.39 25.98
CA PHE A 273 10.92 23.15 26.05
C PHE A 273 10.58 24.63 26.08
N VAL A 274 11.07 25.35 27.09
CA VAL A 274 10.86 26.80 27.20
C VAL A 274 12.20 27.48 26.94
N ALA A 275 12.24 28.51 26.11
CA ALA A 275 13.49 29.23 25.87
C ALA A 275 14.13 29.66 27.22
N PRO A 276 15.44 29.39 27.44
CA PRO A 276 16.48 29.04 26.47
C PRO A 276 16.80 27.54 26.36
N ASP A 277 15.92 26.64 26.78
CA ASP A 277 16.16 25.19 26.77
C ASP A 277 16.52 24.68 25.37
N VAL A 278 17.48 23.75 25.32
CA VAL A 278 17.86 23.06 24.08
C VAL A 278 17.15 21.71 24.05
N PRO A 279 16.27 21.44 23.07
CA PRO A 279 15.58 20.16 22.98
C PRO A 279 16.54 18.98 22.94
N ALA A 280 16.38 18.05 23.87
CA ALA A 280 17.18 16.84 23.97
C ALA A 280 16.30 15.60 24.05
N PHE A 281 16.68 14.58 23.30
CA PHE A 281 15.94 13.33 23.16
C PHE A 281 16.86 12.14 23.34
N ASP A 282 16.35 11.12 24.00
CA ASP A 282 16.96 9.79 24.04
C ASP A 282 16.30 8.91 22.99
N ILE A 283 17.13 8.22 22.21
CA ILE A 283 16.70 7.33 21.13
C ILE A 283 17.11 5.91 21.49
N ALA A 284 16.14 5.01 21.62
CA ALA A 284 16.39 3.57 21.71
C ALA A 284 16.02 2.89 20.39
N LEU A 285 16.89 2.00 19.91
CA LEU A 285 16.68 1.22 18.70
C LEU A 285 16.70 -0.28 19.03
N ASP A 286 15.57 -0.94 18.84
CA ASP A 286 15.42 -2.36 19.11
C ASP A 286 15.24 -3.13 17.81
N ARG A 287 16.03 -4.20 17.63
CA ARG A 287 15.80 -5.15 16.54
C ARG A 287 14.56 -5.98 16.87
N VAL A 288 13.53 -5.88 16.05
CA VAL A 288 12.33 -6.68 16.23
C VAL A 288 12.45 -7.97 15.42
N THR A 289 12.68 -9.08 16.12
CA THR A 289 12.68 -10.41 15.51
C THR A 289 11.30 -11.02 15.67
N ARG A 290 10.53 -11.11 14.58
CA ARG A 290 9.21 -11.74 14.59
C ARG A 290 9.28 -13.09 13.87
N GLY A 291 8.73 -14.15 14.47
CA GLY A 291 8.54 -15.44 13.80
C GLY A 291 9.76 -16.37 13.70
N ARG A 292 10.59 -16.51 14.75
CA ARG A 292 11.37 -17.74 14.93
C ARG A 292 10.68 -18.56 16.01
N LEU A 293 10.04 -19.68 15.66
CA LEU A 293 9.74 -20.71 16.66
C LEU A 293 11.06 -21.04 17.37
N PRO A 294 11.12 -21.16 18.71
CA PRO A 294 12.21 -21.90 19.31
C PRO A 294 12.20 -23.27 18.65
N ALA A 295 13.33 -23.67 18.06
CA ALA A 295 13.47 -25.02 17.53
C ALA A 295 13.07 -25.98 18.66
N ALA A 296 11.99 -26.72 18.47
CA ALA A 296 11.59 -27.76 19.40
C ALA A 296 12.68 -28.83 19.37
N GLY A 297 13.60 -28.79 20.34
CA GLY A 297 14.63 -29.83 20.48
C GLY A 297 15.92 -29.37 21.15
N ARG A 298 16.03 -29.66 22.44
CA ARG A 298 17.28 -29.84 23.24
C ARG A 298 18.25 -28.65 23.35
N ASN A 299 18.13 -27.88 24.43
CA ASN A 299 18.82 -28.16 25.69
C ASN A 299 18.77 -26.93 26.62
N ARG A 300 18.45 -27.18 27.89
CA ARG A 300 18.68 -26.25 28.99
C ARG A 300 20.16 -25.82 29.00
N ARG A 301 20.43 -24.53 28.74
CA ARG A 301 21.49 -23.76 29.41
C ARG A 301 20.96 -22.35 29.63
N GLY A 302 21.11 -21.86 30.86
CA GLY A 302 20.59 -20.58 31.31
C GLY A 302 21.06 -19.43 30.43
N VAL A 303 20.11 -18.56 30.07
CA VAL A 303 20.41 -17.28 29.46
C VAL A 303 20.66 -16.31 30.61
N THR A 304 21.94 -15.99 30.83
CA THR A 304 22.35 -14.81 31.58
C THR A 304 21.96 -13.58 30.75
N PRO A 305 21.26 -12.58 31.30
CA PRO A 305 20.97 -11.35 30.57
C PRO A 305 22.28 -10.65 30.19
N ALA A 306 22.44 -10.33 28.91
CA ALA A 306 23.53 -9.48 28.45
C ALA A 306 23.34 -8.05 29.00
N PRO A 307 24.42 -7.38 29.41
CA PRO A 307 24.32 -6.05 30.00
C PRO A 307 23.85 -5.02 28.95
N HIS A 308 23.04 -4.09 29.41
CA HIS A 308 22.64 -2.88 28.68
C HIS A 308 23.89 -2.19 28.12
N GLY A 309 24.03 -2.21 26.78
CA GLY A 309 25.00 -1.38 26.09
C GLY A 309 24.50 0.06 26.07
N THR A 310 24.90 0.85 27.05
CA THR A 310 24.79 2.31 26.97
C THR A 310 25.80 2.80 25.94
N LEU A 311 25.36 3.17 24.75
CA LEU A 311 26.18 3.98 23.85
C LEU A 311 26.24 5.39 24.43
N THR A 312 27.24 5.64 25.28
CA THR A 312 27.68 6.99 25.57
C THR A 312 28.58 7.41 24.42
N SER A 313 28.13 8.34 23.57
CA SER A 313 29.01 8.97 22.59
C SER A 313 29.91 9.98 23.32
N ASN A 314 30.95 9.48 23.98
CA ASN A 314 32.12 10.26 24.36
C ASN A 314 33.28 9.82 23.46
N ASP A 315 33.19 10.15 22.17
CA ASP A 315 34.38 10.22 21.32
C ASP A 315 34.41 11.58 20.63
N THR A 316 35.31 12.39 21.17
CA THR A 316 35.69 13.71 20.72
C THR A 316 36.41 13.59 19.38
N HIS A 317 35.73 13.88 18.28
CA HIS A 317 36.36 14.44 17.09
C HIS A 317 35.36 15.35 16.34
N PRO A 318 35.73 16.61 16.03
CA PRO A 318 34.79 17.60 15.52
C PRO A 318 34.58 17.40 14.02
N ALA A 319 33.45 16.81 13.64
CA ALA A 319 32.88 17.03 12.32
C ALA A 319 31.67 17.98 12.49
N ARG A 320 31.92 19.28 12.29
CA ARG A 320 30.85 20.28 12.09
C ARG A 320 30.08 19.89 10.83
N SER A 321 28.83 19.45 10.97
CA SER A 321 27.82 19.64 9.93
C SER A 321 26.75 20.59 10.46
N THR A 322 26.96 21.87 10.21
CA THR A 322 25.92 22.89 10.35
C THR A 322 24.87 22.62 9.28
N ILE A 323 23.65 22.27 9.68
CA ILE A 323 22.48 22.47 8.80
C ILE A 323 22.05 23.91 9.06
N GLU A 324 22.50 24.82 8.20
CA GLU A 324 21.94 26.16 8.11
C GLU A 324 20.53 26.03 7.52
N THR A 325 19.54 26.40 8.31
CA THR A 325 18.20 26.69 7.81
C THR A 325 18.29 28.00 7.05
N LEU A 326 18.25 27.94 5.71
CA LEU A 326 18.01 29.11 4.87
C LEU A 326 16.53 29.47 4.93
N GLY A 327 16.25 30.70 5.39
CA GLY A 327 15.09 31.54 5.02
C GLY A 327 13.73 31.10 5.52
#